data_AF-A0A3B9ZWC2-F1
#
_entry.id   AF-A0A3B9ZWC2-F1
#
_cell.length_a   1.000
_cell.length_b   1.000
_cell.length_c   1.000
_cell.angle_alpha   90.00
_cell.angle_beta   90.00
_cell.angle_gamma   90.00
#
_symmetry.space_group_name_H-M   'P 1'
#
loop_
_entity.id
_entity.type
_entity.pdbx_description
1 polymer ?
#
loop_
_entity_poly.entity_id
_entity_poly.type
_entity_poly.pdbx_seq_one_letter_code
_entity_poly.pdbx_strand_id
1 'polypeptide(L)'
;MISMNIQSPGDALVKKLTEVPFKKKQIKTGHPSTYADDLKLLHELQVQQLEMEMHNEDLRADQLTLEELHQKHTELFEFAPNGYFSLTPEGVIQELNLTGATLLGMPKGQLIHQRFINFIHPEDQETFHICWFNLMETHDYQVFKIRLSKPEGHQLYVKIALAIGETKRGFQILLAMTDVTMVKQIEDAQTFLLGCSWSISGKDFFCALAEYLAKSLGMDYVSIDKFLDDNLHAQTVAVYSDGHYQENSIYPVNETALRDLIPQRSFCFPREVQSLFPHDLTLEKTSAESYTGVTLWGSQGKAIGLIVLIGRKPLADARLTEMVLKQVSIRAAAELEHRQLEEAIIQSRDKLE
;
A
#
# COMPACT_ATOMS: atom_id res chain seq x y z
N MET A 1 -0.16 -5.86 45.45
CA MET A 1 0.30 -4.52 45.03
C MET A 1 -0.56 -4.12 43.85
N ILE A 2 -1.45 -3.13 43.85
CA ILE A 2 -1.85 -2.08 44.79
C ILE A 2 -3.37 -1.96 44.58
N SER A 3 -4.18 -2.24 45.60
CA SER A 3 -5.63 -2.01 45.52
C SER A 3 -5.87 -0.51 45.72
N MET A 4 -6.07 0.22 44.63
CA MET A 4 -6.52 1.62 44.70
C MET A 4 -7.98 1.63 45.16
N ASN A 5 -8.16 2.06 46.40
CA ASN A 5 -9.44 2.24 47.06
C ASN A 5 -10.12 3.46 46.41
N ILE A 6 -10.93 3.23 45.37
CA ILE A 6 -11.74 4.27 44.74
C ILE A 6 -12.90 4.56 45.69
N GLN A 7 -12.69 5.54 46.55
CA GLN A 7 -13.72 6.07 47.44
C GLN A 7 -14.78 6.72 46.56
N SER A 8 -16.02 6.21 46.60
CA SER A 8 -17.08 6.72 45.73
C SER A 8 -17.39 8.19 46.08
N PRO A 9 -17.84 9.01 45.12
CA PRO A 9 -18.21 10.41 45.37
C PRO A 9 -19.24 10.58 46.52
N GLY A 10 -20.04 9.55 46.79
CA GLY A 10 -21.00 9.52 47.90
C GLY A 10 -20.35 9.51 49.30
N ASP A 11 -19.16 8.94 49.46
CA ASP A 11 -18.48 8.84 50.77
C ASP A 11 -17.82 10.16 51.18
N ALA A 12 -17.40 10.97 50.21
CA ALA A 12 -16.89 12.33 50.46
C ALA A 12 -18.02 13.29 50.89
N LEU A 13 -19.26 13.05 50.42
CA LEU A 13 -20.45 13.82 50.76
C LEU A 13 -20.88 13.62 52.22
N VAL A 14 -20.92 12.37 52.70
CA VAL A 14 -21.26 12.06 54.11
C VAL A 14 -20.28 12.72 55.08
N LYS A 15 -19.00 12.78 54.70
CA LYS A 15 -17.94 13.40 55.50
C LYS A 15 -17.99 14.95 55.48
N LYS A 16 -18.30 15.58 54.32
CA LYS A 16 -18.49 17.03 54.24
C LYS A 16 -19.80 17.52 54.90
N LEU A 17 -20.88 16.74 54.83
CA LEU A 17 -22.16 17.04 55.50
C LEU A 17 -22.06 16.96 57.04
N THR A 18 -21.12 16.19 57.58
CA THR A 18 -20.95 16.00 59.03
C THR A 18 -19.97 16.99 59.68
N GLU A 19 -19.19 17.76 58.91
CA GLU A 19 -18.09 18.58 59.43
C GLU A 19 -18.36 20.10 59.49
N VAL A 20 -19.60 20.57 59.41
CA VAL A 20 -19.90 22.01 59.65
C VAL A 20 -20.13 22.25 61.16
N PRO A 21 -19.21 22.93 61.88
CA PRO A 21 -19.31 23.09 63.32
C PRO A 21 -20.38 24.13 63.71
N PHE A 22 -21.41 23.68 64.42
CA PHE A 22 -22.41 24.54 65.05
C PHE A 22 -21.80 25.24 66.28
N LYS A 23 -21.10 26.37 66.10
CA LYS A 23 -20.69 27.23 67.22
C LYS A 23 -21.89 27.98 67.78
N LYS A 24 -22.51 27.43 68.83
CA LYS A 24 -23.46 28.17 69.71
C LYS A 24 -22.72 29.30 70.42
N LYS A 25 -22.75 30.51 69.87
CA LYS A 25 -22.48 31.75 70.63
C LYS A 25 -23.82 32.35 71.05
N GLN A 26 -24.05 32.37 72.36
CA GLN A 26 -25.19 33.06 73.00
C GLN A 26 -25.12 34.56 72.69
N ILE A 27 -26.14 35.11 72.03
CA ILE A 27 -26.44 36.55 72.06
C ILE A 27 -27.96 36.71 72.18
N LYS A 28 -28.39 37.49 73.18
CA LYS A 28 -29.78 37.73 73.57
C LYS A 28 -30.46 38.79 72.67
N THR A 29 -31.76 38.58 72.47
CA THR A 29 -32.85 39.53 72.16
C THR A 29 -32.83 40.27 70.81
N GLY A 30 -33.67 39.77 69.89
CA GLY A 30 -34.12 40.36 68.61
C GLY A 30 -34.98 39.33 67.86
N HIS A 31 -36.01 39.71 67.11
CA HIS A 31 -37.09 38.82 66.62
C HIS A 31 -36.64 37.46 66.03
N PRO A 32 -37.27 36.31 66.41
CA PRO A 32 -36.73 34.98 66.14
C PRO A 32 -36.96 34.42 64.73
N SER A 33 -37.71 35.11 63.86
CA SER A 33 -38.15 34.51 62.58
C SER A 33 -37.26 34.83 61.39
N THR A 34 -36.37 35.84 61.45
CA THR A 34 -35.63 36.30 60.25
C THR A 34 -34.28 35.57 60.08
N TYR A 35 -33.56 35.29 61.18
CA TYR A 35 -32.24 34.63 61.13
C TYR A 35 -32.29 33.14 60.81
N ALA A 36 -33.37 32.44 61.18
CA ALA A 36 -33.53 31.02 60.88
C ALA A 36 -33.81 30.80 59.37
N ASP A 37 -34.59 31.71 58.77
CA ASP A 37 -34.88 31.70 57.34
C ASP A 37 -33.64 32.08 56.51
N ASP A 38 -32.85 33.07 56.95
CA ASP A 38 -31.58 33.44 56.30
C ASP A 38 -30.54 32.31 56.34
N LEU A 39 -30.43 31.58 57.46
CA LEU A 39 -29.54 30.42 57.58
C LEU A 39 -29.98 29.24 56.71
N LYS A 40 -31.30 29.03 56.58
CA LYS A 40 -31.85 28.00 55.71
C LYS A 40 -31.62 28.34 54.23
N LEU A 41 -31.81 29.60 53.85
CA LEU A 41 -31.53 30.10 52.51
C LEU A 41 -30.03 29.99 52.15
N LEU A 42 -29.14 30.33 53.09
CA LEU A 42 -27.69 30.14 52.91
C LEU A 42 -27.33 28.67 52.71
N HIS A 43 -27.96 27.76 53.45
CA HIS A 43 -27.75 26.32 53.29
C HIS A 43 -28.27 25.82 51.94
N GLU A 44 -29.46 26.25 51.52
CA GLU A 44 -30.03 25.91 50.19
C GLU A 44 -29.14 26.42 49.05
N LEU A 45 -28.61 27.64 49.13
CA LEU A 45 -27.66 28.19 48.15
C LEU A 45 -26.34 27.41 48.12
N GLN A 46 -25.81 27.00 49.27
CA GLN A 46 -24.60 26.17 49.34
C GLN A 46 -24.81 24.79 48.71
N VAL A 47 -25.96 24.17 48.94
CA VAL A 47 -26.32 22.90 48.31
C VAL A 47 -26.40 23.06 46.79
N GLN A 48 -27.10 24.10 46.31
CA GLN A 48 -27.18 24.39 44.87
C GLN A 48 -25.81 24.66 44.24
N GLN A 49 -24.92 25.37 44.94
CA GLN A 49 -23.57 25.63 44.44
C GLN A 49 -22.75 24.35 44.33
N LEU A 50 -22.84 23.45 45.32
CA LEU A 50 -22.16 22.15 45.28
C LEU A 50 -22.71 21.24 44.18
N GLU A 51 -24.04 21.21 43.98
CA GLU A 51 -24.67 20.48 42.87
C GLU A 51 -24.19 20.99 41.51
N MET A 52 -24.04 22.30 41.37
CA MET A 52 -23.56 22.93 40.14
C MET A 52 -22.08 22.63 39.89
N GLU A 53 -21.24 22.68 40.92
CA GLU A 53 -19.82 22.32 40.83
C GLU A 53 -19.66 20.85 40.40
N MET A 54 -20.45 19.95 40.99
CA MET A 54 -20.47 18.53 40.62
C MET A 54 -20.90 18.32 39.16
N HIS A 55 -21.99 18.96 38.72
CA HIS A 55 -22.42 18.83 37.32
C HIS A 55 -21.37 19.37 36.34
N ASN A 56 -20.64 20.42 36.72
CA ASN A 56 -19.56 20.97 35.91
C ASN A 56 -18.33 20.04 35.87
N GLU A 57 -18.02 19.34 36.97
CA GLU A 57 -17.00 18.29 37.00
C GLU A 57 -17.39 17.09 36.12
N ASP A 58 -18.63 16.61 36.23
CA ASP A 58 -19.16 15.53 35.39
C ASP A 58 -19.10 15.89 33.91
N LEU A 59 -19.55 17.11 33.55
CA LEU A 59 -19.47 17.60 32.16
C LEU A 59 -18.04 17.65 31.63
N ARG A 60 -17.07 18.04 32.47
CA ARG A 60 -15.66 18.05 32.07
C ARG A 60 -15.11 16.63 31.88
N ALA A 61 -15.50 15.70 32.74
CA ALA A 61 -15.11 14.29 32.60
C ALA A 61 -15.69 13.68 31.31
N ASP A 62 -16.95 13.97 31.00
CA ASP A 62 -17.61 13.53 29.76
C ASP A 62 -16.95 14.15 28.52
N GLN A 63 -16.60 15.44 28.56
CA GLN A 63 -15.89 16.12 27.48
C GLN A 63 -14.51 15.48 27.21
N LEU A 64 -13.72 15.24 28.27
CA LEU A 64 -12.42 14.57 28.15
C LEU A 64 -12.56 13.17 27.55
N THR A 65 -13.54 12.40 28.04
CA THR A 65 -13.79 11.05 27.52
C THR A 65 -14.18 11.07 26.04
N LEU A 66 -15.02 12.05 25.64
CA LEU A 66 -15.42 12.22 24.24
C LEU A 66 -14.23 12.60 23.36
N GLU A 67 -13.37 13.51 23.83
CA GLU A 67 -12.16 13.92 23.13
C GLU A 67 -11.20 12.73 22.93
N GLU A 68 -10.97 11.93 23.98
CA GLU A 68 -10.12 10.73 23.90
C GLU A 68 -10.67 9.70 22.91
N LEU A 69 -11.98 9.44 22.95
CA LEU A 69 -12.63 8.53 22.01
C LEU A 69 -12.57 9.05 20.58
N HIS A 70 -12.80 10.36 20.38
CA HIS A 70 -12.73 10.99 19.07
C HIS A 70 -11.32 10.97 18.49
N GLN A 71 -10.30 11.25 19.32
CA GLN A 71 -8.91 11.16 18.92
C GLN A 71 -8.55 9.72 18.53
N LYS A 72 -8.87 8.74 19.38
CA LYS A 72 -8.59 7.33 19.10
C LYS A 72 -9.30 6.85 17.83
N HIS A 73 -10.54 7.26 17.61
CA HIS A 73 -11.28 6.97 16.39
C HIS A 73 -10.59 7.58 15.16
N THR A 74 -10.23 8.86 15.24
CA THR A 74 -9.54 9.57 14.15
C THR A 74 -8.22 8.89 13.81
N GLU A 75 -7.42 8.52 14.82
CA GLU A 75 -6.14 7.84 14.61
C GLU A 75 -6.30 6.49 13.92
N LEU A 76 -7.22 5.65 14.42
CA LEU A 76 -7.46 4.32 13.87
C LEU A 76 -8.08 4.34 12.48
N PHE A 77 -8.94 5.32 12.20
CA PHE A 77 -9.62 5.45 10.91
C PHE A 77 -8.74 6.14 9.87
N GLU A 78 -8.23 7.35 10.16
CA GLU A 78 -7.51 8.19 9.19
C GLU A 78 -6.16 7.59 8.78
N PHE A 79 -5.44 6.96 9.71
CA PHE A 79 -4.11 6.37 9.45
C PHE A 79 -4.14 4.87 9.21
N ALA A 80 -5.32 4.28 8.98
CA ALA A 80 -5.39 2.86 8.67
C ALA A 80 -4.66 2.55 7.34
N PRO A 81 -3.96 1.41 7.23
CA PRO A 81 -3.21 1.04 6.02
C PRO A 81 -4.12 0.64 4.84
N ASN A 82 -5.42 0.47 5.08
CA ASN A 82 -6.42 0.22 4.04
C ASN A 82 -7.26 1.48 3.81
N GLY A 83 -7.70 1.68 2.57
CA GLY A 83 -8.68 2.71 2.25
C GLY A 83 -10.06 2.32 2.77
N TYR A 84 -10.60 3.07 3.72
CA TYR A 84 -11.97 2.87 4.22
C TYR A 84 -12.88 3.97 3.70
N PHE A 85 -14.10 3.58 3.33
CA PHE A 85 -15.13 4.49 2.85
C PHE A 85 -16.48 4.11 3.45
N SER A 86 -17.28 5.13 3.74
CA SER A 86 -18.72 4.98 3.94
C SER A 86 -19.44 5.55 2.73
N LEU A 87 -20.34 4.76 2.16
CA LEU A 87 -21.12 5.13 0.98
C LEU A 87 -22.62 5.10 1.31
N THR A 88 -23.38 5.95 0.63
CA THR A 88 -24.85 5.84 0.61
C THR A 88 -25.28 4.57 -0.13
N PRO A 89 -26.55 4.12 0.02
CA PRO A 89 -27.12 3.03 -0.79
C PRO A 89 -27.08 3.29 -2.31
N GLU A 90 -26.93 4.55 -2.73
CA GLU A 90 -26.76 4.94 -4.14
C GLU A 90 -25.27 4.99 -4.58
N GLY A 91 -24.33 4.60 -3.71
CA GLY A 91 -22.90 4.54 -4.01
C GLY A 91 -22.18 5.89 -3.94
N VAL A 92 -22.75 6.87 -3.23
CA VAL A 92 -22.14 8.20 -3.04
C VAL A 92 -21.23 8.19 -1.81
N ILE A 93 -20.01 8.70 -1.95
CA ILE A 93 -19.03 8.74 -0.86
C ILE A 93 -19.48 9.76 0.20
N GLN A 94 -19.71 9.29 1.42
CA GLN A 94 -20.04 10.11 2.59
C GLN A 94 -18.79 10.41 3.43
N GLU A 95 -17.91 9.43 3.59
CA GLU A 95 -16.66 9.57 4.32
C GLU A 95 -15.60 8.65 3.72
N LEU A 96 -14.34 9.01 3.90
CA LEU A 96 -13.19 8.18 3.59
C LEU A 96 -12.00 8.57 4.44
N ASN A 97 -11.06 7.65 4.65
CA ASN A 97 -9.79 7.96 5.31
C ASN A 97 -8.71 8.47 4.33
N LEU A 98 -7.59 8.94 4.87
CA LEU A 98 -6.45 9.43 4.09
C LEU A 98 -5.92 8.41 3.08
N THR A 99 -5.85 7.14 3.47
CA THR A 99 -5.39 6.06 2.59
C THR A 99 -6.33 5.89 1.39
N GLY A 100 -7.65 5.95 1.62
CA GLY A 100 -8.65 5.90 0.55
C GLY A 100 -8.49 7.05 -0.44
N ALA A 101 -8.27 8.27 0.04
CA ALA A 101 -8.02 9.43 -0.80
C ALA A 101 -6.73 9.28 -1.63
N THR A 102 -5.67 8.77 -1.01
CA THR A 102 -4.38 8.51 -1.67
C THR A 102 -4.50 7.46 -2.78
N LEU A 103 -5.25 6.38 -2.54
CA LEU A 103 -5.49 5.33 -3.54
C LEU A 103 -6.26 5.85 -4.75
N LEU A 104 -7.27 6.71 -4.54
CA LEU A 104 -8.02 7.38 -5.61
C LEU A 104 -7.24 8.53 -6.27
N GLY A 105 -6.13 8.98 -5.68
CA GLY A 105 -5.26 10.02 -6.24
C GLY A 105 -5.84 11.43 -6.19
N MET A 106 -6.82 11.69 -5.32
CA MET A 106 -7.46 13.01 -5.19
C MET A 106 -7.61 13.43 -3.72
N PRO A 107 -7.63 14.74 -3.42
CA PRO A 107 -7.88 15.22 -2.06
C PRO A 107 -9.26 14.80 -1.54
N LYS A 108 -9.33 14.42 -0.26
CA LYS A 108 -10.58 14.00 0.43
C LYS A 108 -11.76 14.93 0.13
N GLY A 109 -11.57 16.25 0.19
CA GLY A 109 -12.63 17.24 -0.04
C GLY A 109 -13.25 17.24 -1.45
N GLN A 110 -12.56 16.70 -2.46
CA GLN A 110 -13.10 16.56 -3.82
C GLN A 110 -13.82 15.22 -4.05
N LEU A 111 -13.56 14.24 -3.18
CA LEU A 111 -14.09 12.88 -3.27
C LEU A 111 -15.44 12.74 -2.56
N ILE A 112 -15.64 13.48 -1.47
CA ILE A 112 -16.91 13.50 -0.75
C ILE A 112 -18.03 13.95 -1.71
N HIS A 113 -19.19 13.30 -1.62
CA HIS A 113 -20.36 13.48 -2.49
C HIS A 113 -20.21 13.02 -3.95
N GLN A 114 -19.04 12.48 -4.34
CA GLN A 114 -18.89 11.83 -5.64
C GLN A 114 -19.37 10.39 -5.59
N ARG A 115 -19.77 9.85 -6.75
CA ARG A 115 -20.08 8.42 -6.89
C ARG A 115 -18.80 7.62 -7.00
N PHE A 116 -18.67 6.57 -6.19
CA PHE A 116 -17.47 5.74 -6.16
C PHE A 116 -17.17 5.07 -7.52
N ILE A 117 -18.21 4.69 -8.27
CA ILE A 117 -18.09 4.03 -9.57
C ILE A 117 -17.30 4.84 -10.61
N ASN A 118 -17.28 6.18 -10.48
CA ASN A 118 -16.56 7.05 -11.42
C ASN A 118 -15.04 6.87 -11.36
N PHE A 119 -14.52 6.29 -10.27
CA PHE A 119 -13.09 6.02 -10.10
C PHE A 119 -12.69 4.61 -10.53
N ILE A 120 -13.64 3.79 -10.96
CA ILE A 120 -13.40 2.41 -11.42
C ILE A 120 -13.10 2.43 -12.92
N HIS A 121 -12.15 1.60 -13.34
CA HIS A 121 -11.83 1.40 -14.76
C HIS A 121 -13.07 0.90 -15.52
N PRO A 122 -13.39 1.44 -16.72
CA PRO A 122 -14.62 1.12 -17.45
C PRO A 122 -14.89 -0.38 -17.62
N GLU A 123 -13.85 -1.17 -17.89
CA GLU A 123 -13.96 -2.63 -18.06
C GLU A 123 -14.36 -3.38 -16.77
N ASP A 124 -14.10 -2.80 -15.59
CA ASP A 124 -14.37 -3.46 -14.30
C ASP A 124 -15.66 -2.93 -13.63
N GLN A 125 -16.35 -1.96 -14.26
CA GLN A 125 -17.61 -1.40 -13.73
C GLN A 125 -18.73 -2.44 -13.66
N GLU A 126 -18.79 -3.38 -14.61
CA GLU A 126 -19.77 -4.47 -14.60
C GLU A 126 -19.58 -5.39 -13.39
N THR A 127 -18.32 -5.74 -13.07
CA THR A 127 -18.00 -6.56 -11.88
C THR A 127 -18.43 -5.84 -10.60
N PHE A 128 -18.17 -4.54 -10.49
CA PHE A 128 -18.62 -3.73 -9.37
C PHE A 128 -20.16 -3.73 -9.25
N HIS A 129 -20.88 -3.57 -10.36
CA HIS A 129 -22.34 -3.60 -10.38
C HIS A 129 -22.92 -4.94 -9.90
N ILE A 130 -22.36 -6.06 -10.36
CA ILE A 130 -22.79 -7.40 -9.95
C ILE A 130 -22.58 -7.59 -8.45
N CYS A 131 -21.40 -7.26 -7.94
CA CYS A 131 -21.11 -7.37 -6.50
C CYS A 131 -21.97 -6.41 -5.68
N TRP A 132 -22.22 -5.19 -6.16
CA TRP A 132 -23.11 -4.23 -5.49
C TRP A 132 -24.54 -4.77 -5.40
N PHE A 133 -25.06 -5.33 -6.50
CA PHE A 133 -26.38 -5.93 -6.54
C PHE A 133 -26.50 -7.11 -5.58
N ASN A 134 -25.53 -8.04 -5.60
CA ASN A 134 -25.51 -9.19 -4.70
C ASN A 134 -25.47 -8.77 -3.23
N LEU A 135 -24.68 -7.75 -2.87
CA LEU A 135 -24.68 -7.19 -1.52
C LEU A 135 -26.07 -6.70 -1.10
N MET A 136 -26.78 -6.01 -1.99
CA MET A 136 -28.12 -5.47 -1.70
C MET A 136 -29.20 -6.55 -1.61
N GLU A 137 -29.08 -7.61 -2.41
CA GLU A 137 -30.03 -8.71 -2.40
C GLU A 137 -29.81 -9.65 -1.22
N THR A 138 -28.58 -10.14 -1.04
CA THR A 138 -28.29 -11.20 -0.07
C THR A 138 -27.82 -10.68 1.28
N HIS A 139 -27.40 -9.40 1.36
CA HIS A 139 -26.75 -8.80 2.53
C HIS A 139 -25.42 -9.48 2.91
N ASP A 140 -24.88 -10.34 2.04
CA ASP A 140 -23.62 -11.01 2.27
C ASP A 140 -22.43 -10.13 1.88
N TYR A 141 -21.37 -10.24 2.66
CA TYR A 141 -20.09 -9.61 2.39
C TYR A 141 -19.52 -10.01 1.02
N GLN A 142 -19.12 -9.01 0.22
CA GLN A 142 -18.58 -9.21 -1.14
C GLN A 142 -17.10 -8.85 -1.20
N VAL A 143 -16.30 -9.67 -1.89
CA VAL A 143 -14.88 -9.38 -2.13
C VAL A 143 -14.52 -9.64 -3.58
N PHE A 144 -13.89 -8.66 -4.21
CA PHE A 144 -13.51 -8.74 -5.62
C PHE A 144 -12.30 -7.84 -5.90
N LYS A 145 -11.61 -8.07 -7.02
CA LYS A 145 -10.45 -7.28 -7.48
C LYS A 145 -10.88 -6.44 -8.69
N ILE A 146 -10.52 -5.16 -8.73
CA ILE A 146 -10.78 -4.25 -9.85
C ILE A 146 -9.61 -3.29 -10.08
N ARG A 147 -9.59 -2.62 -11.23
CA ARG A 147 -8.67 -1.53 -11.56
C ARG A 147 -9.31 -0.18 -11.26
N LEU A 148 -8.50 0.74 -10.73
CA LEU A 148 -8.87 2.14 -10.59
C LEU A 148 -8.42 2.97 -11.80
N SER A 149 -9.24 3.95 -12.17
CA SER A 149 -8.94 4.92 -13.23
C SER A 149 -8.03 6.03 -12.66
N LYS A 150 -6.73 5.95 -12.94
CA LYS A 150 -5.78 7.05 -12.60
C LYS A 150 -5.50 7.96 -13.81
N PRO A 151 -5.34 9.28 -13.61
CA PRO A 151 -5.02 10.23 -14.69
C PRO A 151 -3.71 9.92 -15.45
N GLU A 152 -2.75 9.27 -14.79
CA GLU A 152 -1.38 9.08 -15.30
C GLU A 152 -1.16 7.77 -16.07
N GLY A 153 -2.21 7.03 -16.43
CA GLY A 153 -2.11 5.78 -17.20
C GLY A 153 -1.53 4.57 -16.45
N HIS A 154 -1.10 4.73 -15.20
CA HIS A 154 -0.74 3.61 -14.32
C HIS A 154 -1.99 2.87 -13.86
N GLN A 155 -2.02 1.56 -14.10
CA GLN A 155 -3.09 0.68 -13.63
C GLN A 155 -2.86 0.32 -12.15
N LEU A 156 -3.71 0.82 -11.27
CA LEU A 156 -3.73 0.46 -9.85
C LEU A 156 -4.78 -0.64 -9.65
N TYR A 157 -4.34 -1.83 -9.26
CA TYR A 157 -5.25 -2.92 -8.91
C TYR A 157 -5.57 -2.87 -7.43
N VAL A 158 -6.86 -2.90 -7.10
CA VAL A 158 -7.34 -2.88 -5.73
C VAL A 158 -8.24 -4.08 -5.46
N LYS A 159 -8.12 -4.63 -4.25
CA LYS A 159 -9.11 -5.55 -3.70
C LYS A 159 -10.14 -4.72 -2.94
N ILE A 160 -11.41 -4.85 -3.32
CA ILE A 160 -12.54 -4.22 -2.66
C ILE A 160 -13.29 -5.25 -1.84
N ALA A 161 -13.67 -4.83 -0.65
CA ALA A 161 -14.50 -5.55 0.29
C ALA A 161 -15.71 -4.68 0.63
N LEU A 162 -16.92 -5.17 0.36
CA LEU A 162 -18.16 -4.45 0.65
C LEU A 162 -18.95 -5.16 1.76
N ALA A 163 -19.47 -4.37 2.70
CA ALA A 163 -20.36 -4.81 3.76
C ALA A 163 -21.48 -3.79 4.00
N ILE A 164 -22.60 -4.25 4.55
CA ILE A 164 -23.65 -3.36 5.05
C ILE A 164 -23.32 -3.00 6.50
N GLY A 165 -23.34 -1.71 6.82
CA GLY A 165 -23.23 -1.19 8.17
C GLY A 165 -24.53 -0.54 8.62
N GLU A 166 -24.90 -0.74 9.87
CA GLU A 166 -26.06 -0.06 10.46
C GLU A 166 -25.73 1.37 10.89
N THR A 167 -26.69 2.28 10.74
CA THR A 167 -26.61 3.66 11.19
C THR A 167 -27.86 4.03 11.96
N LYS A 168 -27.82 5.13 12.71
CA LYS A 168 -29.01 5.68 13.38
C LYS A 168 -30.17 6.03 12.43
N ARG A 169 -29.92 6.13 11.11
CA ARG A 169 -30.88 6.58 10.09
C ARG A 169 -31.22 5.50 9.05
N GLY A 170 -30.80 4.25 9.26
CA GLY A 170 -30.95 3.16 8.29
C GLY A 170 -29.65 2.39 8.14
N PHE A 171 -29.23 2.12 6.92
CA PHE A 171 -27.97 1.43 6.63
C PHE A 171 -27.07 2.26 5.72
N GLN A 172 -25.78 1.95 5.75
CA GLN A 172 -24.75 2.49 4.87
C GLN A 172 -23.93 1.34 4.30
N ILE A 173 -23.18 1.61 3.24
CA ILE A 173 -22.25 0.63 2.68
C ILE A 173 -20.85 0.95 3.15
N LEU A 174 -20.22 -0.02 3.80
CA LEU A 174 -18.83 0.05 4.21
C LEU A 174 -17.98 -0.58 3.12
N LEU A 175 -17.00 0.18 2.62
CA LEU A 175 -16.06 -0.27 1.62
C LEU A 175 -14.66 -0.23 2.20
N ALA A 176 -13.96 -1.36 2.15
CA ALA A 176 -12.54 -1.44 2.42
C ALA A 176 -11.78 -1.74 1.12
N MET A 177 -10.70 -1.01 0.90
CA MET A 177 -9.91 -1.05 -0.32
C MET A 177 -8.43 -1.26 0.04
N THR A 178 -7.81 -2.25 -0.60
CA THR A 178 -6.39 -2.56 -0.41
C THR A 178 -5.71 -2.59 -1.77
N ASP A 179 -4.57 -1.91 -1.91
CA ASP A 179 -3.72 -2.04 -3.09
C ASP A 179 -3.16 -3.46 -3.19
N VAL A 180 -3.42 -4.11 -4.32
CA VAL A 180 -2.97 -5.47 -4.64
C VAL A 180 -2.21 -5.50 -5.97
N THR A 181 -1.76 -4.36 -6.47
CA THR A 181 -0.97 -4.24 -7.71
C THR A 181 0.25 -5.14 -7.67
N MET A 182 0.96 -5.13 -6.54
CA MET A 182 2.11 -5.99 -6.32
C MET A 182 1.77 -7.47 -6.44
N VAL A 183 0.67 -7.92 -5.83
CA VAL A 183 0.22 -9.32 -5.89
C VAL A 183 -0.21 -9.70 -7.31
N LYS A 184 -0.95 -8.81 -7.99
CA LYS A 184 -1.44 -9.05 -9.35
C LYS A 184 -0.30 -9.21 -10.36
N GLN A 185 0.72 -8.36 -10.27
CA GLN A 185 1.90 -8.46 -11.13
C GLN A 185 2.72 -9.73 -10.90
N ILE A 186 2.79 -10.24 -9.67
CA ILE A 186 3.36 -11.58 -9.39
C ILE A 186 2.52 -12.66 -10.08
N GLU A 187 1.20 -12.66 -9.88
CA GLU A 187 0.28 -13.63 -10.48
C GLU A 187 0.43 -13.64 -12.02
N ASP A 188 0.53 -12.45 -12.63
CA ASP A 188 0.70 -12.29 -14.08
C ASP A 188 2.07 -12.77 -14.56
N ALA A 189 3.14 -12.51 -13.82
CA ALA A 189 4.48 -13.02 -14.12
C ALA A 189 4.51 -14.56 -14.07
N GLN A 190 3.90 -15.16 -13.05
CA GLN A 190 3.77 -16.60 -12.94
C GLN A 190 2.96 -17.20 -14.09
N THR A 191 1.83 -16.58 -14.44
CA THR A 191 0.98 -17.01 -15.55
C THR A 191 1.74 -16.94 -16.88
N PHE A 192 2.50 -15.87 -17.10
CA PHE A 192 3.38 -15.72 -18.26
C PHE A 192 4.43 -16.85 -18.33
N LEU A 193 5.14 -17.12 -17.23
CA LEU A 193 6.17 -18.16 -17.18
C LEU A 193 5.59 -19.56 -17.42
N LEU A 194 4.37 -19.83 -16.95
CA LEU A 194 3.67 -21.09 -17.21
C LEU A 194 3.25 -21.20 -18.68
N GLY A 195 2.71 -20.12 -19.27
CA GLY A 195 2.28 -20.07 -20.66
C GLY A 195 3.42 -20.20 -21.67
N CYS A 196 4.65 -19.86 -21.29
CA CYS A 196 5.85 -20.05 -22.11
C CYS A 196 6.36 -21.50 -22.14
N SER A 197 5.68 -22.44 -21.50
CA SER A 197 6.05 -23.85 -21.55
C SER A 197 5.80 -24.42 -22.96
N TRP A 198 6.81 -24.32 -23.81
CA TRP A 198 7.02 -25.07 -25.06
C TRP A 198 6.06 -24.76 -26.24
N SER A 199 6.66 -24.17 -27.28
CA SER A 199 6.31 -24.26 -28.72
C SER A 199 4.98 -23.74 -29.26
N ILE A 200 4.06 -23.18 -28.48
CA ILE A 200 2.74 -22.78 -29.03
C ILE A 200 2.78 -21.48 -29.88
N SER A 201 3.76 -20.60 -29.68
CA SER A 201 3.82 -19.31 -30.40
C SER A 201 4.89 -19.23 -31.50
N GLY A 202 5.79 -20.21 -31.64
CA GLY A 202 6.95 -20.10 -32.53
C GLY A 202 7.93 -18.95 -32.22
N LYS A 203 7.71 -18.21 -31.11
CA LYS A 203 8.58 -17.14 -30.61
C LYS A 203 9.56 -17.70 -29.59
N ASP A 204 10.80 -17.24 -29.68
CA ASP A 204 11.86 -17.53 -28.71
C ASP A 204 11.48 -17.07 -27.29
N PHE A 205 11.74 -17.91 -26.29
CA PHE A 205 11.41 -17.63 -24.88
C PHE A 205 11.98 -16.29 -24.40
N PHE A 206 13.24 -15.98 -24.74
CA PHE A 206 13.90 -14.76 -24.28
C PHE A 206 13.32 -13.53 -24.96
N CYS A 207 12.96 -13.61 -26.24
CA CYS A 207 12.23 -12.53 -26.92
C CYS A 207 10.89 -12.24 -26.24
N ALA A 208 10.12 -13.29 -25.93
CA ALA A 208 8.84 -13.13 -25.23
C ALA A 208 9.04 -12.53 -23.81
N LEU A 209 10.07 -12.97 -23.09
CA LEU A 209 10.37 -12.47 -21.75
C LEU A 209 10.82 -10.99 -21.78
N ALA A 210 11.66 -10.60 -22.74
CA ALA A 210 12.10 -9.21 -22.89
C ALA A 210 10.92 -8.27 -23.19
N GLU A 211 10.04 -8.67 -24.11
CA GLU A 211 8.80 -7.93 -24.41
C GLU A 211 7.86 -7.84 -23.19
N TYR A 212 7.67 -8.95 -22.47
CA TYR A 212 6.85 -8.98 -21.26
C TYR A 212 7.38 -8.02 -20.19
N LEU A 213 8.68 -8.05 -19.90
CA LEU A 213 9.28 -7.18 -18.88
C LEU A 213 9.20 -5.71 -19.26
N ALA A 214 9.43 -5.38 -20.53
CA ALA A 214 9.29 -4.01 -21.03
C ALA A 214 7.88 -3.47 -20.82
N LYS A 215 6.86 -4.25 -21.18
CA LYS A 215 5.45 -3.85 -21.08
C LYS A 215 4.93 -3.84 -19.63
N SER A 216 5.24 -4.88 -18.84
CA SER A 216 4.72 -5.04 -17.48
C SER A 216 5.34 -4.07 -16.47
N LEU A 217 6.62 -3.71 -16.66
CA LEU A 217 7.36 -2.81 -15.78
C LEU A 217 7.53 -1.40 -16.37
N GLY A 218 7.04 -1.15 -17.58
CA GLY A 218 7.11 0.15 -18.23
C GLY A 218 8.54 0.60 -18.58
N MET A 219 9.41 -0.35 -18.96
CA MET A 219 10.81 -0.10 -19.25
C MET A 219 11.04 0.04 -20.77
N ASP A 220 11.87 1.01 -21.16
CA ASP A 220 12.09 1.38 -22.57
C ASP A 220 13.07 0.45 -23.30
N TYR A 221 13.95 -0.19 -22.53
CA TYR A 221 14.95 -1.12 -23.04
C TYR A 221 15.09 -2.29 -22.08
N VAL A 222 15.04 -3.51 -22.61
CA VAL A 222 15.28 -4.75 -21.88
C VAL A 222 16.26 -5.61 -22.66
N SER A 223 17.36 -6.01 -22.03
CA SER A 223 18.27 -7.03 -22.56
C SER A 223 18.32 -8.25 -21.66
N ILE A 224 18.46 -9.41 -22.29
CA ILE A 224 18.78 -10.67 -21.64
C ILE A 224 20.06 -11.17 -22.26
N ASP A 225 21.05 -11.35 -21.42
CA ASP A 225 22.44 -11.49 -21.82
C ASP A 225 23.02 -12.78 -21.26
N LYS A 226 23.92 -13.43 -22.02
CA LYS A 226 24.72 -14.57 -21.58
C LYS A 226 26.17 -14.16 -21.41
N PHE A 227 26.83 -14.62 -20.35
CA PHE A 227 28.27 -14.42 -20.21
C PHE A 227 29.01 -15.39 -21.13
N LEU A 228 30.05 -14.88 -21.79
CA LEU A 228 31.00 -15.70 -22.55
C LEU A 228 32.07 -16.29 -21.62
N ASP A 229 32.79 -17.31 -22.10
CA ASP A 229 33.75 -18.07 -21.27
C ASP A 229 34.89 -17.24 -20.68
N ASP A 230 35.22 -16.12 -21.31
CA ASP A 230 36.23 -15.19 -20.82
C ASP A 230 35.78 -14.37 -19.60
N ASN A 231 34.47 -14.37 -19.28
CA ASN A 231 33.81 -13.54 -18.26
C ASN A 231 34.08 -12.03 -18.41
N LEU A 232 34.60 -11.60 -19.56
CA LEU A 232 34.88 -10.20 -19.90
C LEU A 232 33.83 -9.66 -20.86
N HIS A 233 33.20 -10.53 -21.64
CA HIS A 233 32.18 -10.17 -22.60
C HIS A 233 30.85 -10.84 -22.26
N ALA A 234 29.78 -10.12 -22.59
CA ALA A 234 28.43 -10.65 -22.61
C ALA A 234 27.90 -10.59 -24.03
N GLN A 235 27.07 -11.57 -24.37
CA GLN A 235 26.34 -11.62 -25.64
C GLN A 235 24.86 -11.49 -25.35
N THR A 236 24.19 -10.56 -26.03
CA THR A 236 22.74 -10.44 -25.92
C THR A 236 22.10 -11.68 -26.56
N VAL A 237 21.14 -12.27 -25.87
CA VAL A 237 20.30 -13.39 -26.35
C VAL A 237 18.97 -12.86 -26.87
N ALA A 238 18.44 -11.84 -26.22
CA ALA A 238 17.29 -11.08 -26.69
C ALA A 238 17.40 -9.64 -26.22
N VAL A 239 17.00 -8.71 -27.10
CA VAL A 239 16.91 -7.28 -26.80
C VAL A 239 15.58 -6.77 -27.31
N TYR A 240 14.83 -6.10 -26.44
CA TYR A 240 13.59 -5.42 -26.78
C TYR A 240 13.69 -3.96 -26.39
N SER A 241 13.52 -3.07 -27.36
CA SER A 241 13.60 -1.63 -27.14
C SER A 241 12.68 -0.87 -28.07
N ASP A 242 12.03 0.18 -27.54
CA ASP A 242 11.17 1.08 -28.31
C ASP A 242 10.09 0.32 -29.14
N GLY A 243 9.53 -0.74 -28.54
CA GLY A 243 8.46 -1.54 -29.15
C GLY A 243 8.92 -2.64 -30.12
N HIS A 244 10.22 -2.76 -30.39
CA HIS A 244 10.77 -3.65 -31.41
C HIS A 244 11.92 -4.51 -30.88
N TYR A 245 12.15 -5.67 -31.50
CA TYR A 245 13.33 -6.50 -31.21
C TYR A 245 14.56 -5.92 -31.89
N GLN A 246 15.69 -5.93 -31.18
CA GLN A 246 16.98 -5.48 -31.72
C GLN A 246 17.87 -6.68 -32.07
N GLU A 247 18.88 -6.45 -32.90
CA GLU A 247 19.87 -7.47 -33.24
C GLU A 247 20.77 -7.82 -32.05
N ASN A 248 21.17 -9.09 -32.00
CA ASN A 248 22.04 -9.55 -30.94
C ASN A 248 23.49 -9.13 -31.16
N SER A 249 24.16 -8.67 -30.11
CA SER A 249 25.53 -8.17 -30.16
C SER A 249 26.36 -8.65 -28.97
N ILE A 250 27.69 -8.63 -29.13
CA ILE A 250 28.65 -8.93 -28.07
C ILE A 250 29.22 -7.60 -27.58
N TYR A 251 29.29 -7.41 -26.26
CA TYR A 251 29.82 -6.20 -25.67
C TYR A 251 30.72 -6.48 -24.45
N PRO A 252 31.71 -5.61 -24.20
CA PRO A 252 32.61 -5.72 -23.05
C PRO A 252 31.88 -5.33 -21.75
N VAL A 253 31.83 -6.24 -20.79
CA VAL A 253 31.17 -6.04 -19.47
C VAL A 253 31.98 -5.09 -18.60
N ASN A 254 33.31 -5.18 -18.68
CA ASN A 254 34.25 -4.37 -17.90
C ASN A 254 34.18 -2.87 -18.19
N GLU A 255 33.65 -2.48 -19.36
CA GLU A 255 33.47 -1.08 -19.77
C GLU A 255 32.09 -0.52 -19.40
N THR A 256 31.27 -1.29 -18.69
CA THR A 256 29.91 -0.91 -18.28
C THR A 256 29.76 -0.87 -16.77
N ALA A 257 28.69 -0.23 -16.30
CA ALA A 257 28.27 -0.23 -14.90
C ALA A 257 28.08 -1.65 -14.33
N LEU A 258 27.88 -2.66 -15.19
CA LEU A 258 27.65 -4.05 -14.79
C LEU A 258 28.82 -4.71 -14.07
N ARG A 259 30.06 -4.26 -14.30
CA ARG A 259 31.27 -4.83 -13.69
C ARG A 259 31.17 -4.94 -12.17
N ASP A 260 30.70 -3.89 -11.52
CA ASP A 260 30.60 -3.80 -10.05
C ASP A 260 29.27 -4.35 -9.52
N LEU A 261 28.31 -4.61 -10.42
CA LEU A 261 26.94 -5.02 -10.09
C LEU A 261 26.72 -6.53 -10.21
N ILE A 262 27.47 -7.25 -11.06
CA ILE A 262 27.32 -8.71 -11.25
C ILE A 262 27.40 -9.51 -9.94
N PRO A 263 28.33 -9.22 -9.00
CA PRO A 263 28.38 -9.92 -7.72
C PRO A 263 27.14 -9.70 -6.85
N GLN A 264 26.43 -8.59 -7.06
CA GLN A 264 25.21 -8.25 -6.36
C GLN A 264 24.05 -8.93 -7.10
N ARG A 265 23.48 -9.99 -6.53
CA ARG A 265 22.43 -10.83 -7.17
C ARG A 265 21.36 -10.05 -7.95
N SER A 266 21.02 -8.85 -7.48
CA SER A 266 20.20 -7.86 -8.17
C SER A 266 20.67 -6.45 -7.82
N PHE A 267 20.40 -5.48 -8.70
CA PHE A 267 20.66 -4.06 -8.49
C PHE A 267 19.48 -3.23 -8.98
N CYS A 268 19.24 -2.08 -8.35
CA CYS A 268 18.14 -1.19 -8.72
C CYS A 268 18.50 0.27 -8.40
N PHE A 269 18.52 1.09 -9.45
CA PHE A 269 18.74 2.53 -9.43
C PHE A 269 17.47 3.20 -9.98
N PRO A 270 16.60 3.73 -9.11
CA PRO A 270 15.28 4.20 -9.54
C PRO A 270 15.31 5.57 -10.24
N ARG A 271 16.40 6.32 -10.16
CA ARG A 271 16.55 7.66 -10.76
C ARG A 271 18.03 8.01 -10.94
N GLU A 272 18.30 9.00 -11.80
CA GLU A 272 19.60 9.65 -12.00
C GLU A 272 20.79 8.69 -12.22
N VAL A 273 20.57 7.54 -12.89
CA VAL A 273 21.64 6.53 -13.06
C VAL A 273 22.85 7.06 -13.84
N GLN A 274 22.66 7.94 -14.82
CA GLN A 274 23.75 8.54 -15.60
C GLN A 274 24.73 9.33 -14.72
N SER A 275 24.25 9.95 -13.63
CA SER A 275 25.09 10.66 -12.67
C SER A 275 25.97 9.72 -11.85
N LEU A 276 25.49 8.50 -11.60
CA LEU A 276 26.21 7.46 -10.85
C LEU A 276 27.26 6.76 -11.71
N PHE A 277 27.00 6.63 -13.01
CA PHE A 277 27.87 5.95 -13.98
C PHE A 277 28.13 6.82 -15.22
N PRO A 278 28.84 7.95 -15.08
CA PRO A 278 29.00 8.96 -16.14
C PRO A 278 29.87 8.49 -17.33
N HIS A 279 30.54 7.34 -17.19
CA HIS A 279 31.39 6.77 -18.24
C HIS A 279 30.73 5.61 -18.98
N ASP A 280 29.50 5.25 -18.63
CA ASP A 280 28.76 4.19 -19.31
C ASP A 280 28.05 4.73 -20.56
N LEU A 281 28.66 4.46 -21.73
CA LEU A 281 28.14 4.89 -23.03
C LEU A 281 26.77 4.29 -23.36
N THR A 282 26.40 3.15 -22.76
CA THR A 282 25.09 2.52 -22.99
C THR A 282 24.00 3.33 -22.30
N LEU A 283 24.25 3.74 -21.05
CA LEU A 283 23.33 4.57 -20.27
C LEU A 283 23.13 5.95 -20.90
N GLU A 284 24.20 6.54 -21.43
CA GLU A 284 24.12 7.82 -22.16
C GLU A 284 23.28 7.68 -23.45
N LYS A 285 23.62 6.70 -24.31
CA LYS A 285 22.92 6.47 -25.58
C LYS A 285 21.43 6.17 -25.42
N THR A 286 21.07 5.47 -24.34
CA THR A 286 19.68 5.12 -24.05
C THR A 286 18.92 6.25 -23.33
N SER A 287 19.59 7.34 -22.96
CA SER A 287 19.04 8.43 -22.14
C SER A 287 18.48 7.90 -20.81
N ALA A 288 19.24 7.03 -20.15
CA ALA A 288 18.83 6.29 -18.97
C ALA A 288 18.57 7.20 -17.77
N GLU A 289 17.38 7.12 -17.20
CA GLU A 289 17.04 7.75 -15.92
C GLU A 289 16.97 6.70 -14.81
N SER A 290 16.44 5.51 -15.11
CA SER A 290 16.39 4.37 -14.21
C SER A 290 17.10 3.14 -14.79
N TYR A 291 17.66 2.31 -13.91
CA TYR A 291 18.46 1.15 -14.27
C TYR A 291 18.33 0.04 -13.24
N THR A 292 17.95 -1.16 -13.67
CA THR A 292 17.75 -2.28 -12.76
C THR A 292 18.04 -3.60 -13.46
N GLY A 293 18.44 -4.61 -12.70
CA GLY A 293 18.76 -5.90 -13.28
C GLY A 293 18.96 -7.00 -12.25
N VAL A 294 19.07 -8.22 -12.76
CA VAL A 294 19.25 -9.44 -11.96
C VAL A 294 20.24 -10.37 -12.65
N THR A 295 21.23 -10.82 -11.90
CA THR A 295 22.21 -11.80 -12.38
C THR A 295 21.57 -13.18 -12.43
N LEU A 296 21.72 -13.87 -13.55
CA LEU A 296 21.25 -15.24 -13.75
C LEU A 296 22.33 -16.21 -13.25
N TRP A 297 21.98 -17.03 -12.27
CA TRP A 297 22.87 -18.00 -11.65
C TRP A 297 22.51 -19.40 -12.12
N GLY A 298 23.47 -20.11 -12.72
CA GLY A 298 23.31 -21.51 -13.10
C GLY A 298 23.27 -22.43 -11.89
N SER A 299 22.90 -23.69 -12.13
CA SER A 299 22.78 -24.73 -11.10
C SER A 299 24.05 -24.93 -10.26
N GLN A 300 25.23 -24.62 -10.81
CA GLN A 300 26.53 -24.73 -10.15
C GLN A 300 26.93 -23.49 -9.33
N GLY A 301 26.06 -22.48 -9.22
CA GLY A 301 26.37 -21.23 -8.52
C GLY A 301 27.30 -20.28 -9.30
N LYS A 302 27.54 -20.54 -10.59
CA LYS A 302 28.24 -19.63 -11.50
C LYS A 302 27.24 -18.63 -12.10
N ALA A 303 27.63 -17.37 -12.22
CA ALA A 303 26.88 -16.40 -13.02
C ALA A 303 26.96 -16.78 -14.50
N ILE A 304 25.82 -17.03 -15.14
CA ILE A 304 25.73 -17.49 -16.54
C ILE A 304 25.15 -16.43 -17.47
N GLY A 305 24.51 -15.40 -16.92
CA GLY A 305 23.91 -14.31 -17.67
C GLY A 305 23.34 -13.22 -16.78
N LEU A 306 22.59 -12.31 -17.40
CA LEU A 306 22.01 -11.14 -16.76
C LEU A 306 20.72 -10.73 -17.46
N ILE A 307 19.78 -10.15 -16.72
CA ILE A 307 18.65 -9.41 -17.29
C ILE A 307 18.82 -7.95 -16.88
N VAL A 308 18.78 -7.04 -17.85
CA VAL A 308 18.98 -5.60 -17.66
C VAL A 308 17.78 -4.83 -18.20
N LEU A 309 17.29 -3.88 -17.43
CA LEU A 309 16.18 -3.01 -17.78
C LEU A 309 16.61 -1.56 -17.60
N ILE A 310 16.38 -0.74 -18.63
CA ILE A 310 16.67 0.69 -18.64
C ILE A 310 15.37 1.45 -18.93
N GLY A 311 15.09 2.47 -18.12
CA GLY A 311 13.98 3.39 -18.32
C GLY A 311 14.48 4.82 -18.51
N ARG A 312 13.84 5.59 -19.38
CA ARG A 312 14.06 7.03 -19.62
C ARG A 312 13.32 7.92 -18.64
N LYS A 313 12.61 7.30 -17.68
CA LYS A 313 11.90 7.95 -16.57
C LYS A 313 12.31 7.30 -15.25
N PRO A 314 12.07 7.98 -14.12
CA PRO A 314 12.25 7.36 -12.81
C PRO A 314 11.38 6.10 -12.69
N LEU A 315 11.95 5.06 -12.07
CA LEU A 315 11.25 3.80 -11.84
C LEU A 315 10.10 4.03 -10.88
N ALA A 316 8.88 3.68 -11.30
CA ALA A 316 7.67 3.94 -10.53
C ALA A 316 7.63 3.13 -9.22
N ASP A 317 7.97 1.84 -9.27
CA ASP A 317 8.03 0.96 -8.11
C ASP A 317 9.25 0.03 -8.17
N ALA A 318 10.28 0.38 -7.40
CA ALA A 318 11.51 -0.38 -7.30
C ALA A 318 11.30 -1.77 -6.66
N ARG A 319 10.40 -1.87 -5.68
CA ARG A 319 10.18 -3.11 -4.92
C ARG A 319 9.42 -4.14 -5.76
N LEU A 320 8.39 -3.69 -6.48
CA LEU A 320 7.67 -4.53 -7.44
C LEU A 320 8.64 -5.07 -8.50
N THR A 321 9.43 -4.19 -9.09
CA THR A 321 10.39 -4.53 -10.15
C THR A 321 11.39 -5.59 -9.69
N GLU A 322 12.02 -5.39 -8.53
CA GLU A 322 12.97 -6.34 -7.95
C GLU A 322 12.34 -7.74 -7.77
N MET A 323 11.09 -7.80 -7.31
CA MET A 323 10.41 -9.05 -7.04
C MET A 323 10.00 -9.78 -8.33
N VAL A 324 9.49 -9.07 -9.34
CA VAL A 324 9.20 -9.64 -10.66
C VAL A 324 10.48 -10.20 -11.26
N LEU A 325 11.59 -9.44 -11.21
CA LEU A 325 12.89 -9.88 -11.69
C LEU A 325 13.39 -11.17 -11.01
N LYS A 326 13.27 -11.24 -9.67
CA LYS A 326 13.64 -12.45 -8.92
C LYS A 326 12.83 -13.70 -9.31
N GLN A 327 11.57 -13.53 -9.71
CA GLN A 327 10.76 -14.67 -10.14
C GLN A 327 11.14 -15.14 -11.54
N VAL A 328 11.27 -14.21 -12.49
CA VAL A 328 11.62 -14.57 -13.87
C VAL A 328 13.05 -15.06 -13.99
N SER A 329 13.97 -14.59 -13.13
CA SER A 329 15.39 -14.96 -13.18
C SER A 329 15.61 -16.46 -12.99
N ILE A 330 14.79 -17.13 -12.17
CA ILE A 330 14.92 -18.57 -11.90
C ILE A 330 14.67 -19.36 -13.18
N ARG A 331 13.56 -19.06 -13.88
CA ARG A 331 13.21 -19.72 -15.14
C ARG A 331 14.18 -19.34 -16.25
N ALA A 332 14.53 -18.06 -16.35
CA ALA A 332 15.46 -17.58 -17.37
C ALA A 332 16.85 -18.19 -17.23
N ALA A 333 17.36 -18.36 -16.00
CA ALA A 333 18.62 -19.03 -15.74
C ALA A 333 18.58 -20.50 -16.18
N ALA A 334 17.51 -21.23 -15.85
CA ALA A 334 17.35 -22.63 -16.24
C ALA A 334 17.29 -22.80 -17.78
N GLU A 335 16.52 -21.96 -18.47
CA GLU A 335 16.44 -21.98 -19.93
C GLU A 335 17.77 -21.60 -20.60
N LEU A 336 18.49 -20.64 -20.00
CA LEU A 336 19.77 -20.19 -20.53
C LEU A 336 20.85 -21.25 -20.36
N GLU A 337 20.90 -21.90 -19.19
CA GLU A 337 21.79 -23.03 -18.92
C GLU A 337 21.49 -24.18 -19.89
N HIS A 338 20.21 -24.46 -20.16
CA HIS A 338 19.82 -25.47 -21.15
C HIS A 338 20.34 -25.13 -22.56
N ARG A 339 20.12 -23.89 -23.03
CA ARG A 339 20.61 -23.43 -24.34
C ARG A 339 22.14 -23.49 -24.46
N GLN A 340 22.86 -23.08 -23.42
CA GLN A 340 24.33 -23.16 -23.41
C GLN A 340 24.84 -24.61 -23.49
N LEU A 341 24.16 -25.54 -22.82
CA LEU A 341 24.49 -26.97 -22.91
C LEU A 341 24.26 -27.53 -24.31
N GLU A 342 23.16 -27.17 -24.97
CA GLU A 342 22.88 -27.58 -26.35
C GLU A 342 23.93 -27.03 -27.34
N GLU A 343 24.28 -25.74 -27.23
CA GLU A 343 25.33 -25.12 -28.04
C GLU A 343 26.68 -25.82 -27.85
N ALA A 344 27.05 -26.17 -26.61
CA ALA A 344 28.29 -26.87 -26.31
C ALA A 344 28.33 -28.30 -26.89
N ILE A 345 27.19 -29.02 -26.87
CA ILE A 345 27.07 -30.36 -27.47
C ILE A 345 27.28 -30.28 -28.98
N ILE A 346 26.63 -29.32 -29.65
CA ILE A 346 26.76 -29.13 -31.11
C ILE A 346 28.20 -28.80 -31.47
N GLN A 347 28.83 -27.84 -30.79
CA GLN A 347 30.22 -27.47 -31.04
C GLN A 347 31.22 -28.61 -30.78
N SER A 348 30.95 -29.48 -29.81
CA SER A 348 31.78 -30.66 -29.53
C SER A 348 31.65 -31.70 -30.65
N ARG A 349 30.44 -31.92 -31.16
CA ARG A 349 30.20 -32.83 -32.29
C ARG A 349 30.91 -32.34 -33.55
N ASP A 350 30.78 -31.06 -33.86
CA ASP A 350 31.39 -30.46 -35.07
C ASP A 350 32.93 -30.39 -35.00
N LYS A 351 33.54 -30.56 -33.82
CA LYS A 351 35.01 -30.66 -33.65
C LYS A 351 35.54 -32.10 -33.73
N LEU A 352 34.67 -33.10 -33.65
CA LEU A 352 35.01 -34.53 -33.71
C LEU A 352 34.80 -35.12 -35.12
N GLU A 353 34.01 -34.44 -35.95
CA GLU A 353 33.93 -34.63 -37.41
C GLU A 353 35.06 -33.86 -38.13
#